data_AF-A0AAD5LRG0-F1
#
_entry.id   AF-A0AAD5LRG0-F1
#
_cell.length_a   1.000
_cell.length_b   1.000
_cell.length_c   1.000
_cell.angle_alpha   90.00
_cell.angle_beta   90.00
_cell.angle_gamma   90.00
#
_symmetry.space_group_name_H-M   'P 1'
#
loop_
_entity.id
_entity.type
_entity.pdbx_description
1 polymer ?
#
loop_
_entity_poly.entity_id
_entity_poly.type
_entity_poly.pdbx_seq_one_letter_code
_entity_poly.pdbx_strand_id
1 'polypeptide(L)'
;MDSTHLELSPSDSVEDRAQKIRFAKELLFHASTCVLPQGVCHMKKCDDVRRVCKHSVSCNDVRECKHCKQLKALVEYHAEDLKMPGSG
;
A
#
# COMPACT_ATOMS: atom_id res chain seq x y z
N MET A 1 -9.39 18.70 5.61
CA MET A 1 -9.70 17.55 4.72
C MET A 1 -8.36 17.13 4.15
N ASP A 2 -7.60 16.30 4.86
CA ASP A 2 -6.28 15.87 4.39
C ASP A 2 -6.19 14.34 4.49
N SER A 3 -5.84 13.75 3.36
CA SER A 3 -6.01 12.34 3.02
C SER A 3 -4.66 11.63 2.94
N THR A 4 -4.72 10.31 3.11
CA THR A 4 -3.78 9.28 2.60
C THR A 4 -2.64 8.77 3.47
N HIS A 5 -2.49 9.17 4.74
CA HIS A 5 -1.50 8.48 5.58
C HIS A 5 -2.11 7.27 6.30
N LEU A 6 -1.64 6.06 5.95
CA LEU A 6 -1.75 4.90 6.84
C LEU A 6 -0.69 5.10 7.96
N GLU A 7 -0.87 6.13 8.80
CA GLU A 7 -0.03 6.31 10.00
C GLU A 7 -0.27 5.10 10.90
N LEU A 8 0.74 4.26 11.06
CA LEU A 8 0.81 3.35 12.21
C LEU A 8 1.14 4.25 13.41
N SER A 9 0.13 4.59 14.19
CA SER A 9 0.31 5.43 15.36
C SER A 9 1.13 4.67 16.40
N PRO A 10 2.07 5.31 17.10
CA PRO A 10 2.79 4.68 18.20
C PRO A 10 1.85 4.21 19.32
N SER A 11 0.60 4.70 19.37
CA SER A 11 -0.44 4.27 20.30
C SER A 11 -1.22 3.02 19.88
N ASP A 12 -1.02 2.52 18.66
CA ASP A 12 -1.72 1.32 18.18
C ASP A 12 -1.20 0.07 18.90
N SER A 13 -2.11 -0.75 19.41
CA SER A 13 -1.82 -2.09 19.90
C SER A 13 -1.18 -2.95 18.81
N VAL A 14 -0.40 -3.96 19.18
CA VAL A 14 0.25 -4.89 18.23
C VAL A 14 -0.75 -5.52 17.27
N GLU A 15 -1.95 -5.87 17.77
CA GLU A 15 -3.04 -6.43 16.97
C GLU A 15 -3.62 -5.43 15.95
N ASP A 16 -3.83 -4.18 16.34
CA ASP A 16 -4.33 -3.12 15.46
C ASP A 16 -3.32 -2.81 14.34
N ARG A 17 -2.03 -2.79 14.67
CA ARG A 17 -0.95 -2.66 13.68
C ARG A 17 -0.95 -3.84 12.71
N ALA A 18 -1.11 -5.06 13.21
CA ALA A 18 -1.16 -6.25 12.35
C ALA A 18 -2.37 -6.21 11.40
N GLN A 19 -3.54 -5.76 11.87
CA GLN A 19 -4.73 -5.58 11.04
C GLN A 19 -4.51 -4.50 9.97
N LYS A 20 -3.91 -3.36 10.33
CA LYS A 20 -3.55 -2.29 9.38
C LYS A 20 -2.58 -2.77 8.31
N ILE A 21 -1.59 -3.57 8.68
CA ILE A 21 -0.63 -4.18 7.73
C ILE A 21 -1.34 -5.17 6.80
N ARG A 22 -2.22 -6.05 7.32
CA ARG A 22 -2.99 -6.99 6.49
C ARG A 22 -3.87 -6.25 5.48
N PHE A 23 -4.60 -5.24 5.95
CA PHE A 23 -5.43 -4.41 5.08
C PHE A 23 -4.59 -3.69 4.02
N ALA A 24 -3.42 -3.17 4.37
CA ALA A 24 -2.50 -2.55 3.44
C ALA A 24 -2.04 -3.50 2.33
N LYS A 25 -1.73 -4.76 2.68
CA LYS A 25 -1.36 -5.81 1.74
C LYS A 25 -2.52 -6.15 0.78
N GLU A 26 -3.71 -6.39 1.33
CA GLU A 26 -4.92 -6.68 0.54
C GLU A 26 -5.26 -5.53 -0.41
N LEU A 27 -5.18 -4.30 0.08
CA LEU A 27 -5.43 -3.10 -0.71
C LEU A 27 -4.42 -2.95 -1.85
N LEU A 28 -3.14 -3.18 -1.59
CA LEU A 28 -2.09 -3.10 -2.61
C LEU A 28 -2.30 -4.15 -3.71
N PHE A 29 -2.57 -5.40 -3.31
CA PHE A 29 -2.86 -6.49 -4.24
C PHE A 29 -4.09 -6.16 -5.08
N HIS A 30 -5.20 -5.79 -4.44
CA HIS A 30 -6.42 -5.40 -5.13
C HIS A 30 -6.19 -4.25 -6.09
N ALA A 31 -5.54 -3.16 -5.66
CA ALA A 31 -5.27 -1.99 -6.49
C ALA A 31 -4.44 -2.34 -7.73
N SER A 32 -3.50 -3.30 -7.62
CA SER A 32 -2.66 -3.75 -8.73
C SER A 32 -3.45 -4.51 -9.81
N THR A 33 -4.52 -5.22 -9.43
CA THR A 33 -5.35 -6.03 -10.35
C THR A 33 -6.70 -5.39 -10.65
N CYS A 34 -7.04 -4.26 -10.02
CA CYS A 34 -8.34 -3.63 -10.16
C CYS A 34 -8.47 -2.89 -11.50
N VAL A 35 -9.37 -3.41 -12.33
CA VAL A 35 -9.71 -2.88 -13.66
C VAL A 35 -10.91 -1.93 -13.65
N LEU A 36 -11.57 -1.75 -12.50
CA LEU A 36 -12.74 -0.89 -12.40
C LEU A 36 -12.36 0.58 -12.69
N PRO A 37 -13.28 1.37 -13.28
CA PRO A 37 -13.07 2.81 -13.44
C PRO A 37 -12.90 3.52 -12.09
N GLN A 38 -12.28 4.70 -12.11
CA GLN A 38 -12.16 5.54 -10.91
C GLN A 38 -13.55 5.89 -10.37
N GLY A 39 -13.71 5.84 -9.04
CA GLY A 39 -14.98 6.11 -8.36
C GLY A 39 -15.99 4.96 -8.39
N VAL A 40 -15.68 3.85 -9.06
CA VAL A 40 -16.55 2.66 -9.14
C VAL A 40 -16.15 1.59 -8.12
N CYS A 41 -14.86 1.51 -7.76
CA CYS A 41 -14.40 0.52 -6.81
C CYS A 41 -14.88 0.86 -5.38
N HIS A 42 -15.55 -0.08 -4.72
CA HIS A 42 -16.01 0.08 -3.34
C HIS A 42 -14.87 -0.05 -2.30
N MET A 43 -13.71 -0.57 -2.69
CA MET A 43 -12.57 -0.69 -1.78
C MET A 43 -11.98 0.70 -1.51
N LYS A 44 -12.10 1.14 -0.25
CA LYS A 44 -11.58 2.44 0.18
C LYS A 44 -10.09 2.53 -0.11
N LYS A 45 -9.65 3.68 -0.63
CA LYS A 45 -8.26 3.99 -1.02
C LYS A 45 -7.72 3.22 -2.24
N CYS A 46 -8.53 2.39 -2.91
CA CYS A 46 -8.10 1.69 -4.12
C CYS A 46 -7.65 2.67 -5.21
N ASP A 47 -8.44 3.72 -5.47
CA ASP A 47 -8.10 4.73 -6.48
C ASP A 47 -6.85 5.54 -6.13
N ASP A 48 -6.61 5.81 -4.84
CA ASP A 48 -5.41 6.51 -4.37
C ASP A 48 -4.16 5.65 -4.59
N VAL A 49 -4.20 4.37 -4.19
CA VAL A 49 -3.10 3.43 -4.40
C VAL A 49 -2.85 3.22 -5.88
N ARG A 50 -3.90 3.05 -6.70
CA ARG A 50 -3.77 2.95 -8.17
C ARG A 50 -3.11 4.19 -8.77
N ARG A 51 -3.45 5.38 -8.29
CA ARG A 51 -2.83 6.63 -8.74
C ARG A 51 -1.35 6.67 -8.39
N VAL A 52 -0.98 6.27 -7.17
CA VAL A 52 0.41 6.20 -6.73
C VAL A 52 1.20 5.13 -7.50
N CYS A 53 0.61 3.97 -7.78
CA CYS A 53 1.21 2.92 -8.62
C CYS A 53 1.43 3.41 -10.06
N LYS A 54 0.48 4.13 -10.65
CA LYS A 54 0.68 4.74 -11.98
C LYS A 54 1.77 5.80 -11.94
N HIS A 55 1.80 6.62 -10.89
CA HIS A 55 2.82 7.64 -10.71
C HIS A 55 4.23 7.03 -10.62
N SER A 56 4.41 5.95 -9.86
CA SER A 56 5.73 5.34 -9.65
C SER A 56 6.35 4.82 -10.95
N VAL A 57 5.54 4.38 -11.92
CA VAL A 57 6.01 3.95 -13.26
C VAL A 57 6.63 5.11 -14.05
N SER A 58 6.12 6.33 -13.88
CA SER A 58 6.59 7.53 -14.59
C SER A 58 7.48 8.45 -13.75
N CYS A 59 7.77 8.08 -12.49
CA CYS A 59 8.50 8.92 -11.57
C CYS A 59 10.01 8.72 -11.76
N ASN A 60 10.73 9.76 -12.19
CA ASN A 60 12.19 9.71 -12.35
C ASN A 60 12.96 9.89 -11.03
N ASP A 61 12.27 10.28 -9.95
CA ASP A 61 12.87 10.50 -8.63
C ASP A 61 12.19 9.64 -7.57
N VAL A 62 12.23 8.32 -7.79
CA VAL A 62 11.63 7.33 -6.87
C VAL A 62 12.26 7.42 -5.46
N ARG A 63 13.52 7.88 -5.36
CA ARG A 63 14.24 7.96 -4.09
C ARG A 63 13.78 9.10 -3.23
N GLU A 64 13.47 10.27 -3.78
CA GLU A 64 13.02 11.43 -2.99
C GLU A 64 11.51 11.71 -3.07
N CYS A 65 10.79 11.08 -4.01
CA CYS A 65 9.35 11.26 -4.14
C CYS A 65 8.57 10.66 -2.95
N LYS A 66 7.79 11.52 -2.27
CA LYS A 66 6.94 11.14 -1.13
C LYS A 66 5.95 10.01 -1.47
N HIS A 67 5.29 10.09 -2.64
CA HIS A 67 4.35 9.07 -3.08
C HIS A 67 5.04 7.72 -3.34
N CYS A 68 6.25 7.76 -3.91
CA CYS A 68 7.04 6.55 -4.14
C CYS A 68 7.57 5.94 -2.84
N LYS A 69 8.00 6.76 -1.87
CA LYS A 69 8.41 6.31 -0.53
C LYS A 69 7.27 5.57 0.18
N GLN A 70 6.05 6.10 0.10
CA GLN A 70 4.86 5.47 0.68
C GLN A 70 4.52 4.15 0.01
N LEU A 71 4.52 4.10 -1.33
CA LEU A 71 4.30 2.86 -2.07
C LEU A 71 5.37 1.82 -1.76
N LYS A 72 6.63 2.24 -1.68
CA LYS A 72 7.76 1.37 -1.36
C LYS A 72 7.58 0.72 0.01
N ALA A 73 7.21 1.48 1.03
CA ALA A 73 6.94 0.91 2.36
C ALA A 73 5.82 -0.15 2.29
N LEU A 74 4.72 0.13 1.58
CA LEU A 74 3.61 -0.82 1.38
C LEU A 74 4.06 -2.11 0.67
N VAL A 75 4.91 -1.99 -0.36
CA VAL A 75 5.47 -3.13 -1.11
C VAL A 75 6.48 -3.91 -0.27
N GLU A 76 7.33 -3.25 0.51
CA GLU A 76 8.31 -3.90 1.39
C GLU A 76 7.61 -4.78 2.44
N TYR A 77 6.53 -4.29 3.06
CA TYR A 77 5.73 -5.11 3.98
C TYR A 77 5.12 -6.34 3.29
N HIS A 78 4.75 -6.25 2.01
CA HIS A 78 4.26 -7.39 1.22
C HIS A 78 5.39 -8.38 0.91
N ALA A 79 6.58 -7.89 0.55
CA ALA A 79 7.73 -8.72 0.20
C ALA A 79 8.35 -9.46 1.40
N GLU A 80 8.26 -8.91 2.61
CA GLU A 80 8.71 -9.60 3.83
C GLU A 80 7.90 -10.87 4.12
N ASP A 81 6.63 -10.92 3.72
CA ASP A 81 5.79 -12.13 3.80
C ASP A 81 6.29 -13.23 2.84
N LEU A 82 6.85 -12.83 1.69
CA LEU A 82 7.45 -13.72 0.70
C LEU A 82 8.87 -14.17 1.06
N LYS A 83 9.43 -13.68 2.18
CA LYS A 83 10.77 -13.99 2.68
C LYS A 83 10.80 -14.98 3.85
N MET A 84 9.68 -15.64 4.13
CA MET A 84 9.65 -16.86 4.96
C MET A 84 9.72 -18.10 4.05
N PRO A 85 10.90 -18.70 3.82
CA PRO A 85 10.99 -20.01 3.20
C PRO A 85 10.53 -21.06 4.21
N GLY A 86 9.24 -21.41 4.19
CA GLY A 86 8.75 -22.66 4.76
C GLY A 86 8.78 -23.75 3.70
N SER A 87 9.97 -24.27 3.33
CA SER A 87 10.15 -25.50 2.56
C SER A 87 11.60 -25.99 2.65
N GLY A 88 11.84 -26.82 3.67
CA GLY A 88 13.01 -27.67 3.86
C GLY A 88 12.62 -28.73 4.87
#